data_AF-A0A158E955-F1
#
_entry.id   AF-A0A158E955-F1
#
_cell.length_a   1.000
_cell.length_b   1.000
_cell.length_c   1.000
_cell.angle_alpha   90.00
_cell.angle_beta   90.00
_cell.angle_gamma   90.00
#
_symmetry.space_group_name_H-M   'P 1'
#
loop_
_entity.id
_entity.type
_entity.pdbx_description
1 polymer ?
#
loop_
_entity_poly.entity_id
_entity_poly.type
_entity_poly.pdbx_seq_one_letter_code
_entity_poly.pdbx_strand_id
1 'polypeptide(L)' 'MATKTLRDGTYQATCKERNALAAAMNGHSAVYPQARCTIAKGLAVFVREGKEVWECNAAYAEANFKLERVG' A
#
# COMPACT_ATOMS: atom_id res chain seq x y z
N MET A 1 -14.34 -11.58 14.70
CA MET A 1 -14.02 -10.17 14.38
C MET A 1 -14.17 -10.02 12.87
N ALA A 2 -14.96 -9.07 12.38
CA ALA A 2 -15.14 -8.89 10.94
C ALA A 2 -13.84 -8.29 10.36
N THR A 3 -13.01 -9.11 9.73
CA THR A 3 -11.94 -8.64 8.86
C THR A 3 -12.63 -7.86 7.75
N LYS A 4 -12.49 -6.54 7.77
CA LYS A 4 -13.05 -5.67 6.75
C LYS A 4 -12.20 -5.87 5.51
N THR A 5 -12.50 -6.92 4.75
CA THR A 5 -11.75 -7.24 3.53
C THR A 5 -11.77 -6.00 2.63
N LEU A 6 -10.60 -5.42 2.39
CA LEU A 6 -10.43 -4.35 1.42
C LEU A 6 -11.07 -4.78 0.10
N ARG A 7 -11.93 -3.93 -0.43
CA ARG A 7 -12.59 -4.21 -1.70
C ARG A 7 -11.55 -4.13 -2.82
N ASP A 8 -11.74 -4.93 -3.85
CA ASP A 8 -10.93 -4.79 -5.06
C ASP A 8 -11.08 -3.37 -5.64
N GLY A 9 -9.97 -2.83 -6.15
CA GLY A 9 -9.92 -1.49 -6.72
C GLY A 9 -8.57 -0.81 -6.57
N THR A 10 -8.49 0.43 -7.05
CA THR A 10 -7.28 1.25 -6.98
C THR A 10 -7.34 2.18 -5.78
N TYR A 11 -6.22 2.33 -5.11
CA TYR A 11 -6.03 3.12 -3.90
C TYR A 11 -4.79 3.99 -4.02
N GLN A 12 -4.82 5.16 -3.39
CA GLN A 12 -3.64 5.91 -3.03
C GLN A 12 -3.16 5.37 -1.69
N ALA A 13 -1.97 4.78 -1.66
CA ALA A 13 -1.34 4.30 -0.44
C ALA A 13 -0.38 5.35 0.10
N THR A 14 -0.61 5.79 1.33
CA THR A 14 0.30 6.68 2.06
C THR A 14 1.02 5.92 3.16
N CYS A 15 2.34 6.01 3.18
CA CYS A 15 3.17 5.41 4.23
C CYS A 15 2.94 6.11 5.56
N LYS A 16 2.72 5.35 6.64
CA LYS A 16 2.49 5.87 8.00
C LYS A 16 3.78 6.33 8.69
N GLU A 17 4.93 5.99 8.11
CA GLU A 17 6.24 6.27 8.67
C GLU A 17 6.56 7.77 8.69
N ARG A 18 7.22 8.22 9.76
CA ARG A 18 7.52 9.63 10.00
C ARG A 18 8.46 10.27 8.98
N ASN A 19 9.35 9.47 8.37
CA ASN A 19 10.35 9.93 7.41
C ASN A 19 10.88 8.78 6.55
N ALA A 20 11.63 9.13 5.50
CA ALA A 20 12.19 8.17 4.54
C ALA A 20 13.15 7.15 5.18
N LEU A 21 13.90 7.54 6.21
CA LEU A 21 14.81 6.63 6.90
C LEU A 21 14.05 5.53 7.66
N ALA A 22 13.01 5.92 8.42
CA ALA A 22 12.13 4.97 9.11
C ALA A 22 11.43 4.04 8.12
N ALA A 23 10.93 4.59 7.00
CA ALA A 23 10.36 3.79 5.92
C ALA A 23 11.35 2.79 5.33
N ALA A 24 12.61 3.19 5.10
CA ALA A 24 13.63 2.27 4.60
C ALA A 24 13.94 1.15 5.60
N MET A 25 14.05 1.46 6.89
CA MET A 25 14.29 0.47 7.94
C MET A 25 13.16 -0.56 8.06
N ASN A 26 11.92 -0.14 7.82
CA ASN A 26 10.73 -1.00 7.84
C ASN A 26 10.41 -1.64 6.47
N GLY A 27 11.24 -1.41 5.44
CA GLY A 27 11.05 -1.96 4.09
C GLY A 27 9.94 -1.28 3.26
N HIS A 28 9.49 -0.09 3.66
CA HIS A 28 8.41 0.68 3.02
C HIS A 28 8.92 1.80 2.11
N SER A 29 10.23 1.86 1.83
CA SER A 29 10.87 2.90 1.02
C SER A 29 10.30 2.99 -0.39
N ALA A 30 9.86 1.88 -0.99
CA ALA A 30 9.22 1.86 -2.31
C ALA A 30 7.88 2.62 -2.33
N VAL A 31 7.16 2.60 -1.22
CA VAL A 31 5.83 3.24 -1.06
C VAL A 31 5.94 4.64 -0.49
N TYR A 32 7.02 4.98 0.22
CA TYR A 32 7.17 6.29 0.84
C TYR A 32 7.39 7.42 -0.20
N PRO A 33 6.77 8.60 -0.01
CA PRO A 33 5.73 8.89 0.98
C PRO A 33 4.37 8.32 0.55
N GLN A 34 4.16 8.20 -0.76
CA GLN A 34 2.96 7.63 -1.36
C GLN A 34 3.25 6.85 -2.64
N ALA A 35 2.43 5.85 -2.92
CA ALA A 35 2.39 5.13 -4.20
C ALA A 35 0.94 4.73 -4.54
N ARG A 36 0.67 4.41 -5.81
CA ARG A 36 -0.62 3.79 -6.16
C ARG A 36 -0.59 2.34 -5.73
N CYS A 37 -1.72 1.84 -5.26
CA CYS A 37 -1.89 0.46 -4.85
C CYS A 37 -3.15 -0.10 -5.49
N THR A 38 -3.04 -1.21 -6.20
CA THR A 38 -4.19 -1.93 -6.75
C THR A 38 -4.44 -3.16 -5.89
N ILE A 39 -5.65 -3.28 -5.34
CA ILE A 39 -6.12 -4.47 -4.66
C ILE A 39 -6.94 -5.31 -5.63
N ALA A 40 -6.57 -6.58 -5.79
CA ALA A 40 -7.34 -7.54 -6.57
C ALA A 40 -7.26 -8.93 -5.92
N LYS A 41 -8.41 -9.53 -5.60
CA LYS A 41 -8.48 -10.88 -4.99
C LYS A 41 -7.59 -11.04 -3.74
N GLY A 42 -7.47 -9.98 -2.94
CA GLY A 42 -6.66 -9.97 -1.71
C GLY A 42 -5.15 -9.77 -1.92
N LEU A 43 -4.70 -9.53 -3.15
CA LEU A 43 -3.34 -9.12 -3.48
C LEU A 43 -3.26 -7.60 -3.56
N ALA A 44 -2.18 -7.02 -3.05
CA ALA A 44 -1.88 -5.59 -3.11
C ALA A 44 -0.61 -5.33 -3.93
N VAL A 45 -0.78 -4.67 -5.07
CA VAL A 45 0.30 -4.35 -6.00
C VAL A 45 0.55 -2.84 -5.98
N PHE A 46 1.76 -2.43 -5.59
CA PHE A 46 2.16 -1.03 -5.52
C PHE A 46 2.85 -0.62 -6.80
N VAL A 47 2.38 0.47 -7.41
CA VAL A 47 2.87 1.03 -8.66
C VAL A 47 3.37 2.45 -8.41
N ARG A 48 4.59 2.72 -8.85
CA ARG A 48 5.19 4.06 -8.86
C ARG A 48 5.72 4.33 -10.26
N GLU A 49 5.36 5.49 -10.81
CA GLU A 49 5.78 5.91 -12.16
C GLU A 49 5.46 4.86 -13.25
N GLY A 50 4.35 4.12 -13.08
CA GLY A 50 3.91 3.09 -14.01
C GLY A 50 4.63 1.75 -13.89
N LYS A 51 5.57 1.59 -12.93
CA LYS A 51 6.24 0.32 -12.66
C LYS A 51 5.76 -0.26 -11.34
N GLU A 52 5.56 -1.57 -11.32
CA GLU A 52 5.42 -2.31 -10.07
C GLU A 52 6.72 -2.18 -9.28
N VAL A 53 6.59 -1.73 -8.04
CA VAL A 53 7.72 -1.57 -7.13
C VAL A 53 7.65 -2.53 -5.96
N TRP A 54 6.46 -3.06 -5.67
CA TRP A 54 6.27 -3.99 -4.57
C TRP A 54 4.92 -4.72 -4.66
N GLU A 55 4.88 -5.93 -4.14
CA GLU A 55 3.69 -6.77 -4.00
C GLU A 55 3.62 -7.33 -2.58
N CYS A 56 2.43 -7.31 -2.00
CA CYS A 56 2.14 -7.98 -0.73
C CYS A 56 0.65 -8.37 -0.66
N ASN A 57 0.21 -8.97 0.44
CA ASN A 57 -1.22 -9.22 0.65
C ASN A 57 -1.95 -7.94 1.09
N ALA A 58 -3.25 -7.87 0.80
CA ALA A 58 -4.09 -6.70 1.09
C ALA A 58 -4.18 -6.39 2.59
N ALA A 59 -4.15 -7.41 3.46
CA ALA A 59 -4.20 -7.20 4.91
C ALA A 59 -2.94 -6.50 5.43
N TYR A 60 -1.76 -6.86 4.90
CA TYR A 60 -0.50 -6.19 5.19
C TYR A 60 -0.56 -4.74 4.72
N ALA A 61 -1.09 -4.50 3.52
CA ALA A 61 -1.25 -3.15 3.00
C ALA A 61 -2.14 -2.27 3.89
N GLU A 62 -3.27 -2.81 4.37
CA GLU A 62 -4.18 -2.11 5.30
C GLU A 62 -3.51 -1.76 6.63
N ALA A 63 -2.75 -2.70 7.18
CA ALA A 63 -2.10 -2.56 8.47
C ALA A 63 -1.01 -1.47 8.44
N ASN A 64 -0.24 -1.39 7.35
CA ASN A 64 0.97 -0.55 7.28
C ASN A 64 0.76 0.78 6.53
N PHE A 65 -0.25 0.88 5.66
CA PHE A 65 -0.49 2.07 4.84
C PHE A 65 -1.88 2.64 5.08
N LYS A 66 -2.02 3.95 4.88
CA LYS A 66 -3.34 4.57 4.75
C LYS A 66 -3.78 4.39 3.30
N LEU A 67 -4.83 3.61 3.08
CA LEU A 67 -5.36 3.33 1.75
C LEU A 67 -6.63 4.15 1.51
N GLU A 68 -6.57 5.05 0.53
CA GLU A 68 -7.70 5.89 0.12
C GLU A 68 -8.11 5.51 -1.30
N ARG A 69 -9.35 5.04 -1.49
CA ARG A 69 -9.81 4.56 -2.80
C ARG A 69 -9.81 5.72 -3.81
N VAL A 70 -9.17 5.50 -4.95
CA VAL A 70 -9.19 6.43 -6.09
C VAL A 70 -10.34 6.00 -7.00
N GLY A 71 -11.22 6.95 -7.31
CA GLY A 71 -12.45 6.74 -8.08
C GLY A 71 -12.20 6.27 -9.50
#